data_AF-A0A8S2M2M0-F1
#
_entry.id   AF-A0A8S2M2M0-F1
#
_cell.length_a   1.000
_cell.length_b   1.000
_cell.length_c   1.000
_cell.angle_alpha   90.00
_cell.angle_beta   90.00
_cell.angle_gamma   90.00
#
_symmetry.space_group_name_H-M   'P 1'
#
loop_
_entity.id
_entity.type
_entity.pdbx_description
1 polymer ?
#
loop_
_entity_poly.entity_id
_entity_poly.type
_entity_poly.pdbx_seq_one_letter_code
_entity_poly.pdbx_strand_id
1 'polypeptide(L)' 'MADQGTDINHYQNLSICIRCNQDTGEPTESYISLLKIKDKGAQTIFDTIVKELKSKNIDMTKIR' A
#
# COMPACT_ATOMS: atom_id res chain seq x y z
N MET A 1 -23.36 34.03 8.99
CA MET A 1 -23.37 32.87 8.08
C MET A 1 -22.01 32.21 8.22
N ALA A 2 -21.93 31.12 8.96
CA ALA A 2 -20.67 30.40 9.18
C ALA A 2 -20.47 29.43 8.02
N ASP A 3 -19.40 29.64 7.27
CA ASP A 3 -18.98 28.79 6.15
C ASP A 3 -18.58 27.41 6.70
N GLN A 4 -19.43 26.41 6.48
CA GLN A 4 -19.05 25.00 6.70
C GLN A 4 -18.13 24.59 5.55
N GLY A 5 -16.85 24.93 5.67
CA GLY A 5 -15.78 24.23 4.97
C GLY A 5 -15.76 22.79 5.47
N THR A 6 -16.60 21.94 4.87
CA THR A 6 -16.56 20.51 5.10
C THR A 6 -15.17 20.07 4.70
N ASP A 7 -14.40 19.52 5.63
CA ASP A 7 -13.07 19.00 5.36
C ASP A 7 -13.23 17.71 4.53
N ILE A 8 -13.39 17.84 3.20
CA ILE A 8 -13.76 16.75 2.27
C ILE A 8 -12.56 15.83 1.94
N ASN A 9 -11.47 15.93 2.68
CA ASN A 9 -10.22 15.25 2.35
C ASN A 9 -9.81 14.28 3.47
N HIS A 10 -10.68 13.31 3.77
CA HIS A 10 -10.33 12.16 4.58
C HIS A 10 -9.42 11.22 3.76
N TYR A 11 -8.11 11.37 3.91
CA TYR A 11 -7.12 10.44 3.37
C TYR A 11 -6.72 9.44 4.46
N GLN A 12 -6.72 8.15 4.14
CA GLN A 12 -6.18 7.08 4.97
C GLN A 12 -4.77 6.70 4.50
N ASN A 13 -3.94 6.23 5.42
CA ASN A 13 -2.59 5.79 5.12
C ASN A 13 -2.58 4.27 4.91
N LEU A 14 -2.08 3.82 3.76
CA LEU A 14 -1.83 2.42 3.41
C LEU A 14 -0.31 2.18 3.39
N SER A 15 0.19 1.37 4.31
CA SER A 15 1.59 0.93 4.32
C SER A 15 1.72 -0.43 3.66
N ILE A 16 2.68 -0.57 2.75
CA ILE A 16 3.00 -1.83 2.07
C ILE A 16 4.37 -2.31 2.54
N CYS A 17 4.42 -3.54 3.04
CA CYS A 17 5.64 -4.24 3.44
C CYS A 17 5.68 -5.59 2.75
N ILE A 18 6.86 -6.02 2.32
CA ILE A 18 7.07 -7.36 1.78
C ILE A 18 8.00 -8.11 2.71
N ARG A 19 7.59 -9.32 3.07
CA ARG A 19 8.42 -10.25 3.81
C ARG A 19 8.95 -11.29 2.82
N CYS A 20 10.27 -11.41 2.75
CA CYS A 20 10.94 -12.46 2.01
C CYS A 20 11.62 -13.40 3.00
N ASN A 21 11.33 -14.70 2.90
CA ASN A 21 12.16 -15.71 3.55
C ASN A 21 13.41 -15.88 2.68
N GLN A 22 14.55 -15.39 3.18
CA GLN A 22 15.83 -15.77 2.60
C GLN A 22 16.21 -17.16 3.10
N ASP A 23 16.97 -17.91 2.29
CA ASP A 23 17.56 -19.21 2.64
C ASP A 23 18.36 -19.20 3.96
N THR A 24 18.66 -18.02 4.49
CA THR A 24 19.31 -17.78 5.80
C THR A 24 18.44 -18.13 7.00
N GLY A 25 17.17 -18.50 6.79
CA GLY A 25 16.26 -18.96 7.85
C GLY A 25 15.56 -17.85 8.63
N GLU A 26 15.94 -16.59 8.41
CA GLU A 26 15.28 -15.44 9.03
C GLU A 26 14.38 -14.70 8.03
N PRO A 27 13.10 -14.44 8.39
CA PRO A 27 12.21 -13.63 7.56
C PRO A 27 12.73 -12.20 7.52
N THR A 28 13.13 -11.73 6.33
CA THR A 28 13.53 -10.35 6.14
C THR A 28 12.31 -9.54 5.70
N GLU A 29 11.93 -8.54 6.51
CA GLU A 29 10.87 -7.60 6.16
C GLU A 29 11.48 -6.35 5.52
N SER A 30 11.07 -6.06 4.29
CA SER A 30 11.44 -4.85 3.57
C SER A 30 10.24 -3.94 3.42
N TYR A 31 10.38 -2.71 3.93
CA TYR A 31 9.40 -1.66 3.71
C TYR A 31 9.40 -1.22 2.24
N ILE A 32 8.21 -1.15 1.64
CA ILE A 32 8.05 -0.84 0.23
C ILE A 32 7.64 0.61 0.04
N SER A 33 6.50 1.01 0.61
CA SER A 33 5.90 2.33 0.35
C SER A 33 4.80 2.65 1.36
N LEU A 34 4.52 3.94 1.55
CA LEU A 34 3.40 4.47 2.34
C LEU A 34 2.60 5.39 1.43
N LEU A 35 1.33 5.06 1.26
CA LEU A 35 0.44 5.71 0.32
C LEU A 35 -0.73 6.36 1.05
N LYS A 36 -1.20 7.48 0.52
CA LYS A 36 -2.43 8.12 0.97
C LYS A 36 -3.56 7.74 0.03
N ILE A 37 -4.51 6.95 0.50
CA ILE A 37 -5.69 6.53 -0.24
C ILE A 37 -6.94 7.24 0.30
N LYS A 38 -7.84 7.67 -0.57
CA LYS A 38 -9.13 8.27 -0.16
C LYS A 38 -10.23 7.23 -0.01
N ASP A 39 -10.15 6.16 -0.80
CA ASP A 39 -11.15 5.13 -0.89
C ASP A 39 -10.61 3.81 -0.34
N LYS A 40 -11.38 3.21 0.58
CA LYS A 40 -11.05 1.98 1.30
C LYS A 40 -11.66 0.74 0.66
N GLY A 41 -12.14 0.84 -0.57
CA GLY A 41 -12.63 -0.30 -1.32
C GLY A 41 -11.53 -1.36 -1.47
N ALA A 42 -11.86 -2.62 -1.23
CA ALA A 42 -10.91 -3.73 -1.38
C ALA A 42 -10.29 -3.74 -2.79
N GLN A 43 -11.09 -3.38 -3.80
CA GLN A 43 -10.66 -3.19 -5.19
C GLN A 43 -9.59 -2.08 -5.28
N THR A 44 -9.88 -0.89 -4.76
CA THR A 44 -8.96 0.26 -4.78
C THR A 44 -7.65 -0.05 -4.06
N ILE A 45 -7.71 -0.72 -2.92
CA ILE A 45 -6.53 -1.15 -2.16
C ILE A 45 -5.71 -2.13 -3.00
N PHE A 46 -6.34 -3.14 -3.60
CA PHE A 46 -5.66 -4.12 -4.44
C PHE A 46 -5.00 -3.48 -5.66
N ASP A 47 -5.72 -2.64 -6.42
CA ASP A 47 -5.18 -1.92 -7.57
C ASP A 47 -4.00 -1.02 -7.18
N THR A 48 -4.09 -0.37 -6.01
CA THR A 48 -3.01 0.46 -5.47
C THR A 48 -1.77 -0.38 -5.13
N ILE A 49 -1.94 -1.53 -4.48
CA ILE A 49 -0.84 -2.44 -4.16
C ILE A 49 -0.18 -2.95 -5.45
N VAL A 50 -0.97 -3.44 -6.41
CA VAL A 50 -0.48 -3.94 -7.70
C VAL A 50 0.34 -2.87 -8.43
N LYS A 51 -0.15 -1.63 -8.43
CA LYS A 51 0.53 -0.49 -9.07
C LYS A 51 1.88 -0.20 -8.42
N GLU A 52 1.95 -0.16 -7.09
CA GLU A 52 3.21 0.09 -6.38
C GLU A 52 4.22 -1.04 -6.58
N LEU A 53 3.76 -2.29 -6.54
CA LEU A 53 4.63 -3.45 -6.78
C LEU A 53 5.21 -3.40 -8.20
N LYS A 54 4.39 -3.11 -9.22
CA LYS A 54 4.86 -2.88 -10.59
C LYS A 54 5.85 -1.73 -10.69
N SER A 55 5.59 -0.61 -10.01
CA SER A 55 6.49 0.56 -10.00
C SER A 55 7.88 0.24 -9.45
N LYS A 56 7.99 -0.77 -8.58
CA LYS A 56 9.25 -1.23 -8.00
C LYS A 56 9.81 -2.48 -8.68
N ASN A 57 9.26 -2.88 -9.84
CA ASN A 57 9.63 -4.10 -10.56
C ASN A 57 9.52 -5.38 -9.70
N ILE A 58 8.58 -5.38 -8.76
CA ILE A 58 8.31 -6.53 -7.89
C ILE A 58 7.22 -7.36 -8.53
N ASP A 59 7.56 -8.62 -8.84
CA ASP A 59 6.63 -9.55 -9.46
C ASP A 59 5.71 -10.18 -8.42
N MET A 60 4.40 -9.95 -8.54
CA MET A 60 3.40 -10.50 -7.62
C MET A 60 3.36 -12.04 -7.61
N THR A 61 3.78 -12.71 -8.68
CA THR A 61 3.80 -14.18 -8.72
C THR A 61 4.84 -14.78 -7.78
N LYS A 62 5.80 -13.95 -7.32
CA LYS A 62 6.85 -14.33 -6.37
C LYS A 62 6.47 -14.09 -4.91
N ILE A 63 5.33 -13.46 -4.63
CA ILE A 63 4.85 -13.11 -3.27
C ILE A 63 3.82 -14.15 -2.79
N ARG A 64 4.01 -15.42 -3.16
CA ARG A 64 3.03 -16.49 -2.97
C ARG A 64 3.30 -17.31 -1.72
#